data_AF-A0A239WJL0-F1
#
_entry.id   AF-A0A239WJL0-F1
#
_cell.length_a   1.000
_cell.length_b   1.000
_cell.length_c   1.000
_cell.angle_alpha   90.00
_cell.angle_beta   90.00
_cell.angle_gamma   90.00
#
_symmetry.space_group_name_H-M   'P 1'
#
loop_
_entity.id
_entity.type
_entity.pdbx_description
1 polymer ?
#
loop_
_entity_poly.entity_id
_entity_poly.type
_entity_poly.pdbx_seq_one_letter_code
_entity_poly.pdbx_strand_id
1 'polypeptide(L)'
;MRDTPLDLSFEEIPVRNHKSEDDVILVISVELSSNRVIAAPNDEVYLRQGDETVKLSYEQRTQLSYDKEQRFFEDEVVADATLEDIDDDLVQDFKNRFDIADRSTEEILKARRFLVNGKLTKAAILLFGKYPSAFFPQARVRFQRFDGTDMGTGTSFNVIKEVTFADALPTLIIKARDFIRTQLREFQYLDDNGQFQILPEYPEFAWFEGLVNAVTHRDYSVYGDHIRVLMFDDRLEIHSPGKLPNIVTVDNIKHERFSRNPRIARTLTEFGWVREMNEGVKRIYSEMESAFLHEPKYSEPGNKVVLTLENNIVSRHLRTRDSLEKQFTDFGDLNADEQLLVHYMYNSGEKMTTAKAIELTGRSRSFVVKMLHHFRDLEIITWFGSSKNDRNQYYLLVDK
;
A
#
# COMPACT_ATOMS: atom_id res chain seq x y z
N MET A 1 -37.00 -23.49 11.25
CA MET A 1 -35.79 -22.90 11.86
C MET A 1 -35.85 -21.41 11.62
N ARG A 2 -35.60 -20.57 12.64
CA ARG A 2 -35.39 -19.13 12.40
C ARG A 2 -34.19 -19.00 11.46
N ASP A 3 -34.34 -18.21 10.41
CA ASP A 3 -33.28 -17.88 9.49
C ASP A 3 -32.10 -17.32 10.31
N THR A 4 -31.06 -18.13 10.49
CA THR A 4 -29.92 -17.78 11.34
C THR A 4 -28.86 -17.22 10.40
N PRO A 5 -28.34 -16.01 10.65
CA PRO A 5 -27.35 -15.37 9.76
C PRO A 5 -25.97 -16.03 9.83
N LEU A 6 -25.85 -17.22 10.42
CA LEU A 6 -24.63 -17.98 10.60
C LEU A 6 -24.62 -19.13 9.62
N ASP A 7 -23.51 -19.29 8.92
CA ASP A 7 -23.24 -20.49 8.14
C ASP A 7 -22.60 -21.53 9.08
N LEU A 8 -23.32 -22.65 9.25
CA LEU A 8 -23.06 -23.67 10.26
C LEU A 8 -22.97 -25.02 9.59
N SER A 9 -21.91 -25.76 9.89
CA SER A 9 -21.83 -27.19 9.58
C SER A 9 -21.73 -28.00 10.87
N PHE A 10 -22.36 -29.16 10.85
CA PHE A 10 -22.45 -30.07 11.98
C PHE A 10 -21.89 -31.43 11.55
N GLU A 11 -21.01 -31.98 12.35
CA GLU A 11 -20.46 -33.32 12.17
C GLU A 11 -20.59 -34.08 13.49
N GLU A 12 -21.15 -35.29 13.42
CA GLU A 12 -21.26 -36.19 14.56
C GLU A 12 -20.15 -37.24 14.46
N ILE A 13 -19.25 -37.26 15.44
CA ILE A 13 -18.17 -38.23 15.52
C ILE A 13 -18.56 -39.28 16.58
N PRO A 14 -18.85 -40.53 16.18
CA PRO A 14 -19.16 -41.58 17.15
C PRO A 14 -17.91 -41.92 17.97
N VAL A 15 -18.07 -42.00 19.28
CA VAL A 15 -17.01 -42.32 20.24
C VAL A 15 -17.52 -43.29 21.29
N ARG A 16 -16.61 -43.83 22.11
CA ARG A 16 -16.97 -44.49 23.36
C ARG A 16 -16.57 -43.62 24.54
N ASN A 17 -17.50 -43.39 25.45
CA ASN A 17 -17.24 -42.59 26.64
C ASN A 17 -16.42 -43.38 27.68
N HIS A 18 -16.10 -42.74 28.81
CA HIS A 18 -15.33 -43.35 29.90
C HIS A 18 -16.01 -44.59 30.55
N LYS A 19 -17.29 -44.84 30.26
CA LYS A 19 -18.05 -46.02 30.69
C LYS A 19 -18.14 -47.10 29.61
N SER A 20 -17.45 -46.93 28.49
CA SER A 20 -17.51 -47.83 27.32
C SER A 20 -18.88 -47.89 26.64
N GLU A 21 -19.74 -46.90 26.85
CA GLU A 21 -21.02 -46.75 26.16
C GLU A 21 -20.82 -45.96 24.86
N ASP A 22 -21.65 -46.24 23.85
CA ASP A 22 -21.66 -45.48 22.59
C ASP A 22 -22.12 -44.04 22.87
N ASP A 23 -21.35 -43.08 22.41
CA ASP A 23 -21.55 -41.65 22.62
C ASP A 23 -21.13 -40.88 21.36
N VAL A 24 -21.38 -39.57 21.33
CA VAL A 24 -21.12 -38.75 20.14
C VAL A 24 -20.44 -37.45 20.54
N ILE A 25 -19.37 -37.09 19.83
CA ILE A 25 -18.84 -35.74 19.83
C ILE A 25 -19.53 -34.98 18.70
N LEU A 26 -20.28 -33.94 19.05
CA LEU A 26 -20.84 -33.00 18.09
C LEU A 26 -19.82 -31.90 17.79
N VAL A 27 -19.28 -31.90 16.58
CA VAL A 27 -18.44 -30.82 16.07
C VAL A 27 -19.34 -29.80 15.40
N ILE A 28 -19.28 -28.56 15.89
CA ILE A 28 -20.01 -27.42 15.34
C ILE A 28 -18.98 -26.49 14.72
N SER A 29 -18.98 -26.42 13.40
CA SER A 29 -18.12 -25.51 12.64
C SER A 29 -18.93 -24.28 12.27
N VAL A 30 -18.45 -23.11 12.71
CA VAL A 30 -19.09 -21.82 12.48
C VAL A 30 -18.18 -20.99 11.59
N GLU A 31 -18.65 -20.69 10.38
CA GLU A 31 -17.93 -19.80 9.47
C GLU A 31 -17.91 -18.37 10.00
N LEU A 32 -16.81 -17.66 9.74
CA LEU A 32 -16.64 -16.31 10.23
C LEU A 32 -17.56 -15.35 9.47
N SER A 33 -18.49 -14.71 10.18
CA SER A 33 -19.30 -13.64 9.57
C SER A 33 -18.39 -12.46 9.19
N SER A 34 -18.21 -12.20 7.90
CA SER A 34 -17.28 -11.19 7.38
C SER A 34 -17.89 -9.79 7.24
N ASN A 35 -19.22 -9.69 7.10
CA ASN A 35 -19.93 -8.45 6.72
C ASN A 35 -20.95 -7.94 7.76
N ARG A 36 -21.08 -8.62 8.90
CA ARG A 36 -21.97 -8.19 9.98
C ARG A 36 -21.53 -8.70 11.34
N VAL A 37 -21.78 -7.87 12.35
CA VAL A 37 -21.71 -8.26 13.76
C VAL A 37 -22.90 -9.17 14.05
N ILE A 38 -22.61 -10.34 14.63
CA ILE A 38 -23.63 -11.28 15.08
C ILE A 38 -23.89 -10.97 16.54
N ALA A 39 -25.13 -10.60 16.86
CA ALA A 39 -25.60 -10.44 18.22
C ALA A 39 -26.33 -11.70 18.68
N ALA A 40 -26.14 -12.06 19.95
CA ALA A 40 -26.94 -13.06 20.63
C ALA A 40 -28.41 -12.60 20.74
N PRO A 41 -29.37 -13.49 21.02
CA PRO A 41 -30.79 -13.15 21.07
C PRO A 41 -31.18 -12.04 22.07
N ASN A 42 -30.32 -11.75 23.05
CA ASN A 42 -30.46 -10.67 24.01
C ASN A 42 -29.78 -9.36 23.55
N ASP A 43 -29.47 -9.26 22.25
CA ASP A 43 -28.76 -8.16 21.59
C ASP A 43 -27.32 -7.99 22.10
N GLU A 44 -26.73 -9.00 22.75
CA GLU A 44 -25.36 -8.95 23.22
C GLU A 44 -24.34 -9.48 22.22
N VAL A 45 -23.18 -8.81 22.11
CA VAL A 45 -22.09 -9.17 21.20
C VAL A 45 -20.88 -9.58 22.03
N TYR A 46 -20.27 -10.68 21.61
CA TYR A 46 -19.13 -11.29 22.26
C TYR A 46 -18.00 -11.48 21.24
N LEU A 47 -16.76 -11.40 21.70
CA LEU A 47 -15.57 -11.70 20.90
C LEU A 47 -14.72 -12.73 21.64
N ARG A 48 -14.33 -13.79 20.95
CA ARG A 48 -13.41 -14.79 21.51
C ARG A 48 -11.98 -14.24 21.49
N GLN A 49 -11.34 -14.23 22.63
CA GLN A 49 -9.95 -13.79 22.79
C GLN A 49 -9.20 -14.91 23.50
N GLY A 50 -8.41 -15.68 22.74
CA GLY A 50 -7.79 -16.90 23.26
C GLY A 50 -8.82 -17.96 23.63
N ASP A 51 -8.78 -18.41 24.89
CA ASP A 51 -9.69 -19.40 25.46
C ASP A 51 -10.96 -18.78 26.07
N GLU A 52 -11.04 -17.46 26.21
CA GLU A 52 -12.17 -16.75 26.81
C GLU A 52 -13.12 -16.10 25.78
N THR A 53 -14.38 -15.94 26.18
CA THR A 53 -15.39 -15.20 25.42
C THR A 53 -15.73 -13.90 26.15
N VAL A 54 -15.29 -12.77 25.60
CA VAL A 54 -15.41 -11.45 26.23
C VAL A 54 -16.61 -10.71 25.68
N LYS A 55 -17.45 -10.15 26.56
CA LYS A 55 -18.57 -9.28 26.18
C LYS A 55 -18.05 -7.93 25.70
N LEU A 56 -18.44 -7.50 24.51
CA LEU A 56 -18.04 -6.21 23.95
C LEU A 56 -18.90 -5.05 24.48
N SER A 57 -18.24 -3.94 24.81
CA SER A 57 -18.87 -2.65 25.12
C SER A 57 -19.57 -2.05 23.90
N TYR A 58 -20.40 -1.01 24.09
CA TYR A 58 -21.07 -0.33 22.98
C TYR A 58 -20.07 0.25 21.95
N GLU A 59 -18.97 0.86 22.43
CA GLU A 59 -17.91 1.39 21.58
C GLU A 59 -17.20 0.28 20.81
N GLN A 60 -16.84 -0.82 21.48
CA GLN A 60 -16.20 -1.98 20.84
C GLN A 60 -17.11 -2.65 19.81
N ARG A 61 -18.42 -2.71 20.06
CA ARG A 61 -19.40 -3.21 19.08
C ARG A 61 -19.53 -2.31 17.87
N THR A 62 -19.49 -1.01 18.10
CA THR A 62 -19.53 0.00 17.03
C THR A 62 -18.27 -0.12 16.19
N GLN A 63 -17.10 -0.25 16.82
CA GLN A 63 -15.83 -0.52 16.14
C GLN A 63 -15.88 -1.82 15.35
N LEU A 64 -16.33 -2.91 15.97
CA LEU A 64 -16.47 -4.19 15.27
C LEU A 64 -17.46 -4.11 14.10
N SER A 65 -18.48 -3.27 14.20
CA SER A 65 -19.41 -3.01 13.08
C SER A 65 -18.75 -2.24 11.94
N TYR A 66 -17.79 -1.35 12.24
CA TYR A 66 -16.96 -0.72 11.22
C TYR A 66 -15.94 -1.69 10.63
N ASP A 67 -15.28 -2.51 11.45
CA ASP A 67 -14.31 -3.51 11.03
C ASP A 67 -14.96 -4.60 10.16
N LYS A 68 -16.22 -4.95 10.46
CA LYS A 68 -17.07 -5.83 9.63
C LYS A 68 -17.85 -5.09 8.55
N GLU A 69 -17.59 -3.80 8.38
CA GLU A 69 -18.12 -2.97 7.30
C GLU A 69 -19.67 -2.96 7.25
N GLN A 70 -20.31 -3.22 8.40
CA GLN A 70 -21.75 -3.12 8.63
C GLN A 70 -22.18 -1.65 8.79
N ARG A 71 -21.26 -0.79 9.20
CA ARG A 71 -21.39 0.67 9.18
C ARG A 71 -20.23 1.28 8.42
N PHE A 72 -20.48 2.38 7.71
CA PHE A 72 -19.44 3.17 7.05
C PHE A 72 -19.25 4.46 7.85
N PHE A 73 -18.07 4.65 8.43
CA PHE A 73 -17.77 5.84 9.24
C PHE A 73 -18.00 7.12 8.44
N GLU A 74 -17.63 7.11 7.15
CA GLU A 74 -17.77 8.23 6.23
C GLU A 74 -19.24 8.68 6.02
N ASP A 75 -20.22 7.80 6.22
CA ASP A 75 -21.65 8.05 6.01
C ASP A 75 -22.36 8.70 7.20
N GLU A 76 -21.74 8.66 8.39
CA GLU A 76 -22.35 9.23 9.58
C GLU A 76 -22.44 10.75 9.51
N VAL A 77 -23.51 11.32 10.06
CA VAL A 77 -23.69 12.77 10.15
C VAL A 77 -22.87 13.36 11.28
N VAL A 78 -22.29 14.54 11.07
CA VAL A 78 -21.62 15.34 12.09
C VAL A 78 -22.65 16.32 12.64
N ALA A 79 -23.01 16.16 13.92
CA ALA A 79 -24.15 16.85 14.51
C ALA A 79 -24.00 18.38 14.51
N ASP A 80 -22.78 18.87 14.77
CA ASP A 80 -22.48 20.28 14.97
C ASP A 80 -21.90 20.97 13.72
N ALA A 81 -21.75 20.24 12.61
CA ALA A 81 -21.21 20.80 11.38
C ALA A 81 -22.30 21.43 10.51
N THR A 82 -21.99 22.58 9.92
CA THR A 82 -22.88 23.36 9.06
C THR A 82 -22.25 23.61 7.69
N LEU A 83 -23.02 24.12 6.73
CA LEU A 83 -22.48 24.47 5.42
C LEU A 83 -21.37 25.53 5.49
N GLU A 84 -21.30 26.34 6.56
CA GLU A 84 -20.22 27.31 6.75
C GLU A 84 -18.86 26.64 6.99
N ASP A 85 -18.84 25.38 7.44
CA ASP A 85 -17.63 24.60 7.64
C ASP A 85 -17.05 24.04 6.34
N ILE A 86 -17.77 24.15 5.22
CA ILE A 86 -17.33 23.69 3.91
C ILE A 86 -16.49 24.77 3.21
N ASP A 87 -15.41 24.32 2.60
CA ASP A 87 -14.53 25.10 1.74
C ASP A 87 -15.13 25.18 0.34
N ASP A 88 -15.76 26.33 0.05
CA ASP A 88 -16.41 26.57 -1.24
C ASP A 88 -15.42 26.62 -2.40
N ASP A 89 -14.15 27.00 -2.18
CA ASP A 89 -13.13 27.01 -3.24
C ASP A 89 -12.81 25.58 -3.66
N LEU A 90 -12.66 24.67 -2.68
CA LEU A 90 -12.43 23.25 -2.96
C LEU A 90 -13.63 22.57 -3.63
N VAL A 91 -14.85 22.97 -3.24
CA VAL A 91 -16.08 22.54 -3.93
C VAL A 91 -16.13 23.10 -5.35
N GLN A 92 -15.71 24.34 -5.56
CA GLN A 92 -15.69 24.95 -6.89
C GLN A 92 -14.67 24.27 -7.80
N ASP A 93 -13.48 23.95 -7.28
CA ASP A 93 -12.47 23.16 -7.97
C ASP A 93 -13.02 21.78 -8.38
N PHE A 94 -13.81 21.15 -7.51
CA PHE A 94 -14.49 19.91 -7.83
C PHE A 94 -15.53 20.10 -8.95
N LYS A 95 -16.39 21.13 -8.88
CA LYS A 95 -17.40 21.41 -9.91
C LYS A 95 -16.77 21.68 -11.28
N ASN A 96 -15.66 22.42 -11.31
CA ASN A 96 -14.95 22.78 -12.54
C ASN A 96 -14.43 21.55 -13.29
N ARG A 97 -14.17 20.43 -12.60
CA ARG A 97 -13.72 19.16 -13.23
C ARG A 97 -14.83 18.41 -13.96
N PHE A 98 -16.09 18.75 -13.70
CA PHE A 98 -17.26 18.07 -14.26
C PHE A 98 -18.14 18.99 -15.11
N ASP A 99 -17.68 20.21 -15.41
CA ASP A 99 -18.45 21.23 -16.14
C ASP A 99 -19.83 21.52 -15.51
N ILE A 100 -19.90 21.49 -14.17
CA ILE A 100 -21.13 21.75 -13.37
C ILE A 100 -21.00 22.97 -12.47
N ALA A 101 -20.22 23.97 -12.89
CA ALA A 101 -19.96 25.19 -12.12
C ALA A 101 -21.23 25.95 -11.69
N ASP A 102 -22.30 25.86 -12.48
CA ASP A 102 -23.57 26.55 -12.22
C ASP A 102 -24.40 25.94 -11.07
N ARG A 103 -24.02 24.75 -10.58
CA ARG A 103 -24.74 24.09 -9.47
C ARG A 103 -24.33 24.69 -8.13
N SER A 104 -25.29 24.82 -7.22
CA SER A 104 -25.01 25.25 -5.85
C SER A 104 -24.19 24.21 -5.10
N THR A 105 -23.42 24.64 -4.10
CA THR A 105 -22.65 23.74 -3.21
C THR A 105 -23.58 22.70 -2.56
N GLU A 106 -24.75 23.12 -2.08
CA GLU A 106 -25.73 22.24 -1.45
C GLU A 106 -26.23 21.13 -2.38
N GLU A 107 -26.51 21.45 -3.65
CA GLU A 107 -26.91 20.45 -4.65
C GLU A 107 -25.83 19.39 -4.89
N ILE A 108 -24.56 19.81 -4.99
CA ILE A 108 -23.43 18.89 -5.16
C ILE A 108 -23.30 17.97 -3.95
N LEU A 109 -23.34 18.54 -2.74
CA LEU A 109 -23.22 17.76 -1.51
C LEU A 109 -24.40 16.78 -1.36
N LYS A 110 -25.64 17.17 -1.70
CA LYS A 110 -26.80 16.24 -1.70
C LYS A 110 -26.64 15.13 -2.72
N ALA A 111 -26.28 15.46 -3.96
CA ALA A 111 -26.15 14.50 -5.06
C ALA A 111 -25.12 13.40 -4.76
N ARG A 112 -24.10 13.72 -3.96
CA ARG A 112 -23.05 12.79 -3.53
C ARG A 112 -23.26 12.19 -2.15
N ARG A 113 -24.41 12.48 -1.53
CA ARG A 113 -24.79 12.04 -0.17
C ARG A 113 -23.77 12.50 0.88
N PHE A 114 -23.20 13.67 0.66
CA PHE A 114 -22.40 14.42 1.62
C PHE A 114 -23.24 15.30 2.54
N LEU A 115 -24.46 15.65 2.11
CA LEU A 115 -25.48 16.31 2.92
C LEU A 115 -26.73 15.44 3.00
N VAL A 116 -27.13 15.05 4.20
CA VAL A 116 -28.29 14.18 4.47
C VAL A 116 -29.18 14.86 5.50
N ASN A 117 -30.46 15.10 5.15
CA ASN A 117 -31.42 15.77 6.03
C ASN A 117 -30.92 17.11 6.59
N GLY A 118 -30.19 17.88 5.76
CA GLY A 118 -29.59 19.17 6.15
C GLY A 118 -28.34 19.06 7.03
N LYS A 119 -27.83 17.87 7.30
CA LYS A 119 -26.60 17.64 8.09
C LYS A 119 -25.48 17.10 7.23
N LEU A 120 -24.26 17.58 7.47
CA LEU A 120 -23.07 17.12 6.77
C LEU A 120 -22.63 15.75 7.28
N THR A 121 -22.16 14.92 6.36
CA THR A 121 -21.54 13.63 6.68
C THR A 121 -20.06 13.79 7.04
N LYS A 122 -19.47 12.79 7.69
CA LYS A 122 -18.02 12.80 7.97
C LYS A 122 -17.21 12.86 6.68
N ALA A 123 -17.64 12.17 5.61
CA ALA A 123 -17.02 12.28 4.29
C ALA A 123 -16.99 13.72 3.79
N ALA A 124 -18.10 14.47 3.95
CA ALA A 124 -18.19 15.86 3.53
C ALA A 124 -17.12 16.73 4.19
N ILE A 125 -16.97 16.59 5.51
CA ILE A 125 -15.99 17.34 6.28
C ILE A 125 -14.56 16.91 5.94
N LEU A 126 -14.30 15.61 5.79
CA LEU A 126 -12.97 15.13 5.43
C LEU A 126 -12.55 15.61 4.03
N LEU A 127 -13.47 15.60 3.05
CA LEU A 127 -13.17 15.91 1.66
C LEU A 127 -13.23 17.40 1.33
N PHE A 128 -14.11 18.16 1.99
CA PHE A 128 -14.45 19.54 1.65
C PHE A 128 -14.49 20.48 2.85
N GLY A 129 -14.10 20.05 4.05
CA GLY A 129 -14.11 20.93 5.23
C GLY A 129 -12.97 21.94 5.21
N LYS A 130 -13.23 23.17 5.67
CA LYS A 130 -12.21 24.21 5.90
C LYS A 130 -11.18 23.77 6.94
N TYR A 131 -11.67 23.17 8.03
CA TYR A 131 -10.85 22.70 9.15
C TYR A 131 -11.28 21.30 9.61
N PRO A 132 -11.05 20.23 8.81
CA PRO A 132 -11.52 18.89 9.16
C PRO A 132 -10.98 18.39 10.50
N SER A 133 -9.77 18.82 10.86
CA SER A 133 -9.11 18.46 12.12
C SER A 133 -9.78 19.04 13.37
N ALA A 134 -10.65 20.05 13.24
CA ALA A 134 -11.49 20.51 14.35
C ALA A 134 -12.55 19.46 14.73
N PHE A 135 -13.05 18.71 13.75
CA PHE A 135 -14.01 17.62 13.94
C PHE A 135 -13.32 16.27 14.16
N PHE A 136 -12.21 16.04 13.46
CA PHE A 136 -11.46 14.79 13.46
C PHE A 136 -9.96 15.07 13.66
N PRO A 137 -9.48 15.27 14.90
CA PRO A 137 -8.07 15.54 15.19
C PRO A 137 -7.09 14.48 14.64
N GLN A 138 -7.60 13.26 14.41
CA GLN A 138 -6.90 12.13 13.82
C GLN A 138 -6.75 12.19 12.29
N ALA A 139 -7.54 13.03 11.60
CA ALA A 139 -7.54 13.19 10.15
C ALA A 139 -6.36 14.07 9.71
N ARG A 140 -5.15 13.54 9.86
CA ARG A 140 -3.91 14.22 9.50
C ARG A 140 -2.84 13.24 9.04
N VAL A 141 -1.86 13.76 8.30
CA VAL A 141 -0.63 13.08 7.95
C VAL A 141 0.53 13.79 8.65
N ARG A 142 1.32 13.05 9.41
CA ARG A 142 2.54 13.56 10.04
C ARG A 142 3.74 12.98 9.31
N PHE A 143 4.58 13.85 8.76
CA PHE A 143 5.87 13.49 8.20
C PHE A 143 6.97 13.66 9.26
N GLN A 144 7.86 12.69 9.39
CA GLN A 144 9.04 12.77 10.24
C GLN A 144 10.26 12.24 9.48
N ARG A 145 11.35 13.01 9.46
CA ARG A 145 12.65 12.58 8.94
C ARG A 145 13.59 12.32 10.10
N PHE A 146 14.21 11.15 10.10
CA PHE A 146 15.22 10.72 11.05
C PHE A 146 16.61 10.82 10.41
N ASP A 147 17.60 11.16 11.22
CA ASP A 147 19.02 11.05 10.89
C ASP A 147 19.51 9.65 11.30
N GLY A 148 19.87 8.81 10.33
CA GLY A 148 20.14 7.38 10.51
C GLY A 148 18.99 6.44 10.10
N THR A 149 19.18 5.15 10.40
CA THR A 149 18.29 4.04 10.02
C THR A 149 17.31 3.64 11.12
N ASP A 150 17.49 4.17 12.33
CA ASP A 150 16.75 3.77 13.52
C ASP A 150 16.04 4.97 14.17
N MET A 151 14.95 4.69 14.88
CA MET A 151 14.25 5.70 15.67
C MET A 151 14.97 5.89 17.00
N GLY A 152 15.72 6.96 17.13
CA GLY A 152 16.38 7.35 18.36
C GLY A 152 15.41 7.94 19.38
N THR A 153 15.67 7.69 20.67
CA THR A 153 14.82 8.17 21.78
C THR A 153 15.66 8.81 22.89
N GLY A 154 15.05 9.65 23.72
CA GLY A 154 15.75 10.33 24.82
C GLY A 154 16.93 11.17 24.33
N THR A 155 18.13 10.90 24.85
CA THR A 155 19.37 11.58 24.45
C THR A 155 19.85 11.23 23.03
N SER A 156 19.29 10.17 22.42
CA SER A 156 19.56 9.77 21.04
C SER A 156 18.51 10.27 20.04
N PHE A 157 17.62 11.18 20.45
CA PHE A 157 16.57 11.74 19.60
C PHE A 157 17.16 12.33 18.31
N ASN A 158 16.72 11.80 17.17
CA ASN A 158 17.32 12.05 15.86
C ASN A 158 16.31 12.52 14.80
N VAL A 159 15.15 13.07 15.21
CA VAL A 159 14.22 13.70 14.27
C VAL A 159 14.80 15.04 13.83
N ILE A 160 15.14 15.16 12.54
CA ILE A 160 15.71 16.37 11.95
C ILE A 160 14.70 17.22 11.20
N LYS A 161 13.53 16.65 10.86
CA LYS A 161 12.43 17.38 10.23
C LYS A 161 11.10 16.78 10.64
N GLU A 162 10.13 17.64 10.93
CA GLU A 162 8.77 17.24 11.21
C GLU A 162 7.77 18.25 10.65
N VAL A 163 6.73 17.77 9.98
CA VAL A 163 5.61 18.59 9.47
C VAL A 163 4.31 17.79 9.60
N THR A 164 3.22 18.47 9.94
CA THR A 164 1.87 17.86 10.00
C THR A 164 0.94 18.57 9.03
N PHE A 165 0.19 17.78 8.25
CA PHE A 165 -0.83 18.23 7.30
C PHE A 165 -2.20 17.78 7.81
N ALA A 166 -3.13 18.71 7.97
CA ALA A 166 -4.43 18.48 8.61
C ALA A 166 -5.60 19.18 7.89
N ASP A 167 -5.40 19.48 6.60
CA ASP A 167 -6.37 20.06 5.67
C ASP A 167 -7.39 19.00 5.18
N ALA A 168 -8.37 19.43 4.38
CA ALA A 168 -9.22 18.52 3.61
C ALA A 168 -8.38 17.53 2.78
N LEU A 169 -8.83 16.28 2.67
CA LEU A 169 -8.01 15.19 2.11
C LEU A 169 -7.42 15.50 0.73
N PRO A 170 -8.14 16.10 -0.25
CA PRO A 170 -7.55 16.46 -1.53
C PRO A 170 -6.38 17.45 -1.38
N THR A 171 -6.56 18.50 -0.58
CA THR A 171 -5.54 19.53 -0.32
C THR A 171 -4.36 18.96 0.48
N LEU A 172 -4.64 18.12 1.48
CA LEU A 172 -3.67 17.45 2.31
C LEU A 172 -2.75 16.56 1.48
N ILE A 173 -3.29 15.79 0.53
CA ILE A 173 -2.51 14.92 -0.37
C ILE A 173 -1.51 15.75 -1.19
N ILE A 174 -1.95 16.88 -1.75
CA ILE A 174 -1.10 17.77 -2.56
C ILE A 174 0.02 18.38 -1.72
N LYS A 175 -0.33 18.98 -0.57
CA LYS A 175 0.63 19.61 0.33
C LYS A 175 1.67 18.61 0.84
N ALA A 176 1.22 17.41 1.23
CA ALA A 176 2.10 16.34 1.68
C ALA A 176 3.01 15.86 0.55
N ARG A 177 2.50 15.65 -0.67
CA ARG A 177 3.31 15.27 -1.84
C ARG A 177 4.40 16.30 -2.13
N ASP A 178 4.01 17.56 -2.27
CA ASP A 178 4.94 18.62 -2.66
C ASP A 178 6.03 18.79 -1.59
N PHE A 179 5.67 18.65 -0.32
CA PHE A 179 6.65 18.67 0.77
C PHE A 179 7.57 17.44 0.75
N ILE A 180 7.02 16.22 0.67
CA ILE A 180 7.82 14.97 0.66
C ILE A 180 8.82 14.99 -0.49
N ARG A 181 8.42 15.46 -1.68
CA ARG A 181 9.32 15.61 -2.83
C ARG A 181 10.55 16.46 -2.50
N THR A 182 10.41 17.53 -1.71
CA THR A 182 11.56 18.35 -1.28
C THR A 182 12.51 17.65 -0.30
N GLN A 183 12.09 16.54 0.30
CA GLN A 183 12.89 15.77 1.25
C GLN A 183 13.63 14.61 0.58
N LEU A 184 13.22 14.20 -0.63
CA LEU A 184 13.87 13.12 -1.36
C LEU A 184 15.19 13.58 -1.96
N ARG A 185 16.20 12.70 -1.93
CA ARG A 185 17.46 12.93 -2.62
C ARG A 185 17.25 12.82 -4.13
N GLU A 186 17.97 13.64 -4.88
CA GLU A 186 18.07 13.55 -6.34
C GLU A 186 19.52 13.25 -6.69
N PHE A 187 19.73 12.23 -7.53
CA PHE A 187 21.03 11.85 -8.05
C PHE A 187 21.12 12.31 -9.50
N GLN A 188 22.31 12.74 -9.94
CA GLN A 188 22.54 13.10 -11.33
C GLN A 188 23.48 12.07 -11.96
N TYR A 189 23.16 11.63 -13.18
CA TYR A 189 24.01 10.77 -13.98
C TYR A 189 24.01 11.21 -15.44
N LEU A 190 24.97 10.74 -16.22
CA LEU A 190 25.06 11.02 -17.65
C LEU A 190 24.45 9.84 -18.42
N ASP A 191 23.51 10.11 -19.32
CA ASP A 191 22.98 9.08 -20.22
C ASP A 191 23.91 8.78 -21.40
N ASP A 192 23.56 7.77 -22.19
CA ASP A 192 24.34 7.33 -23.37
C ASP A 192 24.50 8.42 -24.44
N ASN A 193 23.68 9.46 -24.41
CA ASN A 193 23.75 10.60 -25.33
C ASN A 193 24.56 11.77 -24.74
N GLY A 194 25.16 11.61 -23.56
CA GLY A 194 25.92 12.64 -22.88
C GLY A 194 25.05 13.71 -22.22
N GLN A 195 23.76 13.43 -21.94
CA GLN A 195 22.87 14.36 -21.26
C GLN A 195 22.76 14.02 -19.77
N PHE A 196 22.79 15.05 -18.92
CA PHE A 196 22.57 14.89 -17.49
C PHE A 196 21.10 14.58 -17.22
N GLN A 197 20.86 13.46 -16.54
CA GLN A 197 19.54 13.00 -16.10
C GLN A 197 19.45 13.03 -14.58
N ILE A 198 18.26 13.32 -14.06
CA ILE A 198 17.95 13.27 -12.63
C ILE A 198 17.28 11.94 -12.32
N LEU A 199 17.81 11.25 -11.31
CA LEU A 199 17.28 10.00 -10.80
C LEU A 199 16.85 10.20 -9.35
N PRO A 200 15.54 10.16 -9.04
CA PRO A 200 15.09 10.34 -7.67
C PRO A 200 15.47 9.14 -6.79
N GLU A 201 15.51 9.39 -5.47
CA GLU A 201 15.74 8.37 -4.46
C GLU A 201 14.71 7.23 -4.51
N TYR A 202 13.45 7.59 -4.77
CA TYR A 202 12.34 6.67 -5.00
C TYR A 202 11.54 7.14 -6.23
N PRO A 203 10.96 6.23 -7.02
CA PRO A 203 9.98 6.60 -8.05
C PRO A 203 8.86 7.43 -7.44
N GLU A 204 8.54 8.58 -8.03
CA GLU A 204 7.49 9.48 -7.52
C GLU A 204 6.15 8.76 -7.36
N PHE A 205 5.81 7.92 -8.33
CA PHE A 205 4.60 7.12 -8.31
C PHE A 205 4.52 6.21 -7.08
N ALA A 206 5.61 5.52 -6.72
CA ALA A 206 5.59 4.47 -5.69
C ALA A 206 5.20 5.00 -4.30
N TRP A 207 5.86 6.07 -3.84
CA TRP A 207 5.56 6.64 -2.54
C TRP A 207 4.30 7.50 -2.55
N PHE A 208 3.99 8.17 -3.67
CA PHE A 208 2.79 8.99 -3.77
C PHE A 208 1.52 8.14 -3.78
N GLU A 209 1.50 7.05 -4.53
CA GLU A 209 0.42 6.07 -4.51
C GLU A 209 0.28 5.43 -3.12
N GLY A 210 1.40 5.14 -2.45
CA GLY A 210 1.40 4.69 -1.05
C GLY A 210 0.73 5.69 -0.09
N LEU A 211 1.02 6.99 -0.24
CA LEU A 211 0.41 8.06 0.55
C LEU A 211 -1.10 8.19 0.25
N VAL A 212 -1.48 8.18 -1.03
CA VAL A 212 -2.89 8.26 -1.46
C VAL A 212 -3.67 7.06 -0.94
N ASN A 213 -3.11 5.85 -1.00
CA ASN A 213 -3.73 4.65 -0.45
C ASN A 213 -3.88 4.72 1.07
N ALA A 214 -2.84 5.21 1.77
CA ALA A 214 -2.92 5.41 3.21
C ALA A 214 -4.03 6.39 3.59
N VAL A 215 -4.19 7.50 2.87
CA VAL A 215 -5.27 8.49 3.09
C VAL A 215 -6.64 7.90 2.74
N THR A 216 -6.77 7.27 1.58
CA THR A 216 -8.04 6.76 1.06
C THR A 216 -8.60 5.64 1.92
N HIS A 217 -7.75 4.72 2.36
CA HIS A 217 -8.16 3.50 3.05
C HIS A 217 -7.96 3.54 4.56
N ARG A 218 -7.55 4.69 5.12
CA ARG A 218 -7.41 4.88 6.57
C ARG A 218 -8.70 4.52 7.30
N ASP A 219 -8.56 3.91 8.46
CA ASP A 219 -9.65 3.85 9.42
C ASP A 219 -9.90 5.19 10.10
N TYR A 220 -10.92 5.92 9.66
CA TYR A 220 -11.28 7.20 10.27
C TYR A 220 -11.97 7.10 11.63
N SER A 221 -12.44 5.91 12.01
CA SER A 221 -13.02 5.64 13.33
C SER A 221 -11.97 5.46 14.42
N VAL A 222 -10.71 5.13 14.07
CA VAL A 222 -9.62 5.01 15.05
C VAL A 222 -9.16 6.40 15.50
N TYR A 223 -9.56 6.76 16.71
CA TYR A 223 -9.12 7.97 17.42
C TYR A 223 -7.73 7.78 18.05
N GLY A 224 -6.97 8.87 18.19
CA GLY A 224 -5.68 8.88 18.87
C GLY A 224 -4.46 8.47 18.02
N ASP A 225 -4.67 7.89 16.83
CA ASP A 225 -3.60 7.61 15.87
C ASP A 225 -3.84 8.31 14.53
N HIS A 226 -2.80 8.53 13.74
CA HIS A 226 -2.85 9.26 12.47
C HIS A 226 -1.86 8.67 11.47
N ILE A 227 -2.00 9.03 10.20
CA ILE A 227 -1.06 8.54 9.19
C ILE A 227 0.31 9.13 9.47
N ARG A 228 1.34 8.28 9.44
CA ARG A 228 2.73 8.68 9.63
C ARG A 228 3.54 8.32 8.39
N VAL A 229 4.25 9.29 7.86
CA VAL A 229 5.27 9.09 6.83
C VAL A 229 6.63 9.25 7.51
N LEU A 230 7.33 8.16 7.72
CA LEU A 230 8.63 8.11 8.40
C LEU A 230 9.72 7.94 7.34
N MET A 231 10.64 8.88 7.27
CA MET A 231 11.77 8.85 6.35
C MET A 231 13.05 8.60 7.13
N PHE A 232 13.71 7.50 6.84
CA PHE A 232 15.04 7.12 7.35
C PHE A 232 16.07 7.25 6.23
N ASP A 233 17.34 7.07 6.55
CA ASP A 233 18.40 7.12 5.53
C ASP A 233 18.34 5.99 4.51
N ASP A 234 17.73 4.85 4.86
CA ASP A 234 17.67 3.63 4.05
C ASP A 234 16.26 3.28 3.54
N ARG A 235 15.20 3.92 4.05
CA ARG A 235 13.82 3.60 3.67
C ARG A 235 12.82 4.72 3.98
N LEU A 236 11.69 4.65 3.29
CA LEU A 236 10.48 5.43 3.55
C LEU A 236 9.38 4.48 4.01
N GLU A 237 8.76 4.76 5.15
CA GLU A 237 7.64 4.00 5.69
C GLU A 237 6.36 4.84 5.74
N ILE A 238 5.24 4.28 5.31
CA ILE A 238 3.91 4.89 5.38
C ILE A 238 3.04 4.02 6.27
N HIS A 239 2.72 4.52 7.47
CA HIS A 239 1.89 3.83 8.46
C HIS A 239 0.48 4.41 8.40
N SER A 240 -0.52 3.59 8.10
CA SER A 240 -1.93 3.97 8.10
C SER A 240 -2.70 3.24 9.22
N PRO A 241 -3.41 3.95 10.11
CA PRO A 241 -4.23 3.33 11.15
C PRO A 241 -5.35 2.44 10.61
N GLY A 242 -5.58 1.32 11.29
CA GLY A 242 -6.55 0.28 10.91
C GLY A 242 -5.89 -0.95 10.29
N LYS A 243 -6.65 -2.05 10.24
CA LYS A 243 -6.27 -3.28 9.54
C LYS A 243 -6.69 -3.25 8.08
N LEU A 244 -6.15 -4.17 7.28
CA LEU A 244 -6.67 -4.49 5.97
C LEU A 244 -8.14 -4.96 6.10
N PRO A 245 -8.99 -4.64 5.12
CA PRO A 245 -10.35 -5.20 5.01
C PRO A 245 -10.33 -6.74 5.06
N ASN A 246 -11.38 -7.38 5.57
CA ASN A 246 -11.38 -8.84 5.82
C ASN A 246 -11.07 -9.70 4.57
N ILE A 247 -11.33 -9.18 3.36
CA ILE A 247 -11.05 -9.88 2.10
C ILE A 247 -9.64 -9.64 1.56
N VAL A 248 -8.92 -8.68 2.14
CA VAL A 248 -7.57 -8.27 1.73
C VAL A 248 -6.55 -8.74 2.77
N THR A 249 -5.50 -9.37 2.31
CA THR A 249 -4.36 -9.84 3.09
C THR A 249 -3.08 -9.28 2.48
N VAL A 250 -1.98 -9.33 3.23
CA VAL A 250 -0.67 -8.92 2.71
C VAL A 250 -0.30 -9.70 1.44
N ASP A 251 -0.66 -10.98 1.36
CA ASP A 251 -0.35 -11.85 0.22
C ASP A 251 -1.18 -11.53 -1.03
N ASN A 252 -2.43 -11.07 -0.83
CA ASN A 252 -3.36 -10.83 -1.93
C ASN A 252 -3.56 -9.35 -2.28
N ILE A 253 -2.98 -8.41 -1.53
CA ILE A 253 -3.15 -6.95 -1.69
C ILE A 253 -2.80 -6.45 -3.10
N LYS A 254 -1.96 -7.20 -3.81
CA LYS A 254 -1.60 -6.93 -5.21
C LYS A 254 -2.75 -7.17 -6.19
N HIS A 255 -3.73 -8.00 -5.83
CA HIS A 255 -4.78 -8.50 -6.72
C HIS A 255 -6.19 -8.23 -6.24
N GLU A 256 -6.40 -8.18 -4.92
CA GLU A 256 -7.71 -7.95 -4.32
C GLU A 256 -8.09 -6.48 -4.25
N ARG A 257 -9.40 -6.23 -4.32
CA ARG A 257 -9.97 -4.89 -4.39
C ARG A 257 -10.96 -4.69 -3.27
N PHE A 258 -10.68 -3.72 -2.41
CA PHE A 258 -11.67 -3.22 -1.48
C PHE A 258 -11.35 -1.83 -0.98
N SER A 259 -12.36 -0.98 -0.86
CA SER A 259 -12.24 0.29 -0.15
C SER A 259 -13.20 0.33 1.03
N ARG A 260 -12.66 0.51 2.25
CA ARG A 260 -13.43 0.81 3.46
C ARG A 260 -14.21 2.13 3.34
N ASN A 261 -13.69 3.08 2.56
CA ASN A 261 -14.25 4.41 2.39
C ASN A 261 -14.63 4.63 0.90
N PRO A 262 -15.72 4.00 0.41
CA PRO A 262 -16.09 4.07 -1.00
C PRO A 262 -16.40 5.49 -1.50
N ARG A 263 -16.99 6.38 -0.69
CA ARG A 263 -17.24 7.77 -1.11
C ARG A 263 -15.97 8.60 -1.13
N ILE A 264 -15.10 8.46 -0.13
CA ILE A 264 -13.78 9.11 -0.14
C ILE A 264 -12.98 8.64 -1.36
N ALA A 265 -12.88 7.32 -1.60
CA ALA A 265 -12.16 6.78 -2.74
C ALA A 265 -12.71 7.28 -4.09
N ARG A 266 -14.03 7.27 -4.26
CA ARG A 266 -14.68 7.79 -5.46
C ARG A 266 -14.37 9.27 -5.66
N THR A 267 -14.48 10.10 -4.62
CA THR A 267 -14.23 11.54 -4.76
C THR A 267 -12.77 11.86 -5.01
N LEU A 268 -11.83 11.16 -4.37
CA LEU A 268 -10.40 11.32 -4.66
C LEU A 268 -10.05 10.85 -6.09
N THR A 269 -10.78 9.86 -6.62
CA THR A 269 -10.67 9.45 -8.03
C THR A 269 -11.15 10.55 -8.97
N GLU A 270 -12.29 11.15 -8.65
CA GLU A 270 -12.89 12.25 -9.41
C GLU A 270 -12.05 13.54 -9.40
N PHE A 271 -11.28 13.77 -8.34
CA PHE A 271 -10.24 14.80 -8.33
C PHE A 271 -9.00 14.44 -9.18
N GLY A 272 -8.90 13.20 -9.66
CA GLY A 272 -7.77 12.69 -10.45
C GLY A 272 -6.56 12.26 -9.62
N TRP A 273 -6.70 12.16 -8.29
CA TRP A 273 -5.61 11.75 -7.38
C TRP A 273 -5.51 10.25 -7.22
N VAL A 274 -6.65 9.56 -7.24
CA VAL A 274 -6.73 8.10 -7.33
C VAL A 274 -7.02 7.76 -8.80
N ARG A 275 -6.27 6.83 -9.39
CA ARG A 275 -6.70 6.25 -10.68
C ARG A 275 -7.64 5.10 -10.38
N GLU A 276 -8.81 5.09 -11.00
CA GLU A 276 -9.81 4.01 -10.87
C GLU A 276 -9.36 2.66 -11.50
N MET A 277 -8.07 2.54 -11.83
CA MET A 277 -7.51 1.41 -12.56
C MET A 277 -6.73 0.49 -11.61
N ASN A 278 -6.87 -0.81 -11.87
CA ASN A 278 -6.40 -1.98 -11.12
C ASN A 278 -4.87 -2.15 -11.06
N GLU A 279 -4.15 -1.04 -11.03
CA GLU A 279 -2.72 -0.95 -11.24
C GLU A 279 -2.01 -0.26 -10.10
N GLY A 280 -2.67 0.50 -9.20
CA GLY A 280 -2.01 1.28 -8.14
C GLY A 280 -0.92 0.51 -7.40
N VAL A 281 -1.31 -0.51 -6.61
CA VAL A 281 -0.37 -1.37 -5.88
C VAL A 281 0.59 -2.09 -6.83
N LYS A 282 0.11 -2.75 -7.89
CA LYS A 282 0.97 -3.47 -8.86
C LYS A 282 2.05 -2.59 -9.47
N ARG A 283 1.72 -1.33 -9.73
CA ARG A 283 2.58 -0.35 -10.34
C ARG A 283 3.59 0.19 -9.34
N ILE A 284 3.28 0.25 -8.04
CA ILE A 284 4.33 0.45 -7.01
C ILE A 284 5.42 -0.63 -7.18
N TYR A 285 5.05 -1.91 -7.28
CA TYR A 285 6.02 -3.00 -7.50
C TYR A 285 6.82 -2.80 -8.79
N SER A 286 6.16 -2.58 -9.92
CA SER A 286 6.86 -2.44 -11.20
C SER A 286 7.74 -1.19 -11.30
N GLU A 287 7.34 -0.07 -10.69
CA GLU A 287 8.12 1.18 -10.68
C GLU A 287 9.35 1.04 -9.77
N MET A 288 9.20 0.38 -8.62
CA MET A 288 10.34 0.06 -7.73
C MET A 288 11.32 -0.88 -8.44
N GLU A 289 10.82 -1.94 -9.10
CA GLU A 289 11.62 -2.86 -9.91
C GLU A 289 12.35 -2.14 -11.05
N SER A 290 11.64 -1.30 -11.82
CA SER A 290 12.19 -0.52 -12.94
C SER A 290 13.26 0.48 -12.49
N ALA A 291 13.18 0.96 -11.24
CA ALA A 291 14.18 1.82 -10.62
C ALA A 291 15.32 1.05 -9.93
N PHE A 292 15.32 -0.29 -10.03
CA PHE A 292 16.28 -1.21 -9.42
C PHE A 292 16.33 -1.13 -7.88
N LEU A 293 15.16 -0.90 -7.27
CA LEU A 293 14.98 -0.90 -5.81
C LEU A 293 14.37 -2.22 -5.35
N HIS A 294 14.46 -2.49 -4.04
CA HIS A 294 13.81 -3.64 -3.45
C HIS A 294 12.29 -3.57 -3.64
N GLU A 295 11.64 -4.73 -3.70
CA GLU A 295 10.20 -4.78 -3.75
C GLU A 295 9.56 -4.06 -2.55
N PRO A 296 8.45 -3.34 -2.75
CA PRO A 296 7.71 -2.72 -1.65
C PRO A 296 7.22 -3.80 -0.67
N LYS A 297 7.38 -3.54 0.63
CA LYS A 297 6.96 -4.47 1.69
C LYS A 297 5.70 -3.94 2.38
N TYR A 298 4.61 -4.69 2.28
CA TYR A 298 3.41 -4.45 3.08
C TYR A 298 3.45 -5.31 4.35
N SER A 299 3.01 -4.76 5.47
CA SER A 299 2.81 -5.50 6.71
C SER A 299 1.64 -4.94 7.52
N GLU A 300 1.07 -5.76 8.41
CA GLU A 300 -0.01 -5.35 9.32
C GLU A 300 0.36 -5.57 10.80
N PRO A 301 1.33 -4.82 11.35
CA PRO A 301 1.71 -4.95 12.75
C PRO A 301 0.65 -4.30 13.68
N GLY A 302 -0.16 -5.13 14.32
CA GLY A 302 -1.17 -4.66 15.29
C GLY A 302 -2.42 -4.11 14.60
N ASN A 303 -2.76 -2.84 14.82
CA ASN A 303 -3.92 -2.19 14.20
C ASN A 303 -3.49 -1.08 13.23
N LYS A 304 -2.54 -1.38 12.35
CA LYS A 304 -2.05 -0.48 11.30
C LYS A 304 -1.54 -1.27 10.11
N VAL A 305 -1.69 -0.71 8.93
CA VAL A 305 -1.04 -1.17 7.70
C VAL A 305 0.22 -0.33 7.48
N VAL A 306 1.33 -0.97 7.17
CA VAL A 306 2.61 -0.31 6.90
C VAL A 306 3.09 -0.70 5.50
N LEU A 307 3.36 0.31 4.67
CA LEU A 307 4.11 0.17 3.43
C LEU A 307 5.55 0.66 3.67
N THR A 308 6.52 -0.19 3.40
CA THR A 308 7.95 0.15 3.45
C THR A 308 8.54 0.12 2.04
N LEU A 309 9.15 1.23 1.65
CA LEU A 309 9.94 1.37 0.43
C LEU A 309 11.40 1.52 0.85
N GLU A 310 12.22 0.49 0.61
CA GLU A 310 13.64 0.55 0.90
C GLU A 310 14.35 1.26 -0.25
N ASN A 311 15.15 2.27 0.07
CA ASN A 311 16.12 2.77 -0.88
C ASN A 311 17.32 1.82 -0.90
N ASN A 312 18.10 1.92 -1.97
CA ASN A 312 19.32 1.14 -2.12
C ASN A 312 20.51 2.06 -2.46
N ILE A 313 20.58 3.23 -1.81
CA ILE A 313 21.50 4.34 -2.15
C ILE A 313 22.97 3.90 -2.13
N VAL A 314 23.34 3.04 -1.18
CA VAL A 314 24.72 2.49 -1.07
C VAL A 314 25.01 1.46 -2.17
N SER A 315 24.02 0.73 -2.65
CA SER A 315 24.23 -0.28 -3.70
C SER A 315 24.22 0.32 -5.11
N ARG A 316 23.57 1.47 -5.31
CA ARG A 316 23.55 2.20 -6.59
C ARG A 316 24.93 2.68 -7.04
N HIS A 317 25.85 2.94 -6.10
CA HIS A 317 27.20 3.41 -6.40
C HIS A 317 28.35 2.51 -5.89
N LEU A 318 28.19 1.77 -4.78
CA LEU A 318 29.30 1.00 -4.18
C LEU A 318 29.16 -0.52 -4.32
N ARG A 319 27.97 -1.12 -4.18
CA ARG A 319 27.88 -2.61 -4.18
C ARG A 319 27.86 -3.24 -5.56
N THR A 320 27.21 -2.65 -6.54
CA THR A 320 27.19 -3.23 -7.89
C THR A 320 28.59 -3.24 -8.48
N ARG A 321 29.30 -2.09 -8.49
CA ARG A 321 30.65 -2.04 -9.07
C ARG A 321 31.68 -2.77 -8.21
N ASP A 322 31.79 -2.52 -6.90
CA ASP A 322 32.86 -3.18 -6.12
C ASP A 322 32.60 -4.68 -5.87
N SER A 323 31.35 -5.14 -5.82
CA SER A 323 31.05 -6.58 -5.64
C SER A 323 31.11 -7.33 -6.97
N LEU A 324 30.64 -6.74 -8.08
CA LEU A 324 30.79 -7.36 -9.41
C LEU A 324 32.23 -7.25 -9.92
N GLU A 325 32.98 -6.18 -9.67
CA GLU A 325 34.43 -6.12 -9.98
C GLU A 325 35.23 -7.13 -9.12
N LYS A 326 34.76 -7.49 -7.92
CA LYS A 326 35.37 -8.57 -7.09
C LYS A 326 34.97 -9.98 -7.52
N GLN A 327 33.75 -10.19 -7.99
CA GLN A 327 33.22 -11.51 -8.36
C GLN A 327 33.45 -11.84 -9.85
N PHE A 328 33.45 -10.81 -10.70
CA PHE A 328 33.64 -10.85 -12.14
C PHE A 328 34.66 -9.78 -12.56
N THR A 329 35.93 -10.17 -12.64
CA THR A 329 37.07 -9.28 -12.94
C THR A 329 36.88 -8.41 -14.18
N ASP A 330 36.08 -8.87 -15.14
CA ASP A 330 35.86 -8.21 -16.44
C ASP A 330 34.57 -7.35 -16.48
N PHE A 331 33.88 -7.17 -15.35
CA PHE A 331 32.63 -6.38 -15.31
C PHE A 331 32.80 -4.94 -15.80
N GLY A 332 33.97 -4.33 -15.53
CA GLY A 332 34.29 -2.98 -15.97
C GLY A 332 34.46 -2.83 -17.49
N ASP A 333 34.70 -3.94 -18.20
CA ASP A 333 34.91 -3.97 -19.65
C ASP A 333 33.62 -4.26 -20.44
N LEU A 334 32.53 -4.59 -19.72
CA LEU A 334 31.21 -4.81 -20.30
C LEU A 334 30.58 -3.49 -20.78
N ASN A 335 29.80 -3.57 -21.86
CA ASN A 335 29.03 -2.41 -22.34
C ASN A 335 27.76 -2.16 -21.48
N ALA A 336 27.07 -1.04 -21.70
CA ALA A 336 25.93 -0.62 -20.88
C ALA A 336 24.77 -1.65 -20.86
N ASP A 337 24.45 -2.25 -22.02
CA ASP A 337 23.41 -3.29 -22.12
C ASP A 337 23.83 -4.56 -21.38
N GLU A 338 25.13 -4.87 -21.39
CA GLU A 338 25.70 -6.00 -20.69
C GLU A 338 25.68 -5.83 -19.17
N GLN A 339 26.15 -4.69 -18.69
CA GLN A 339 26.13 -4.34 -17.27
C GLN A 339 24.72 -4.37 -16.72
N LEU A 340 23.73 -3.87 -17.48
CA LEU A 340 22.32 -3.93 -17.13
C LEU A 340 21.82 -5.35 -16.88
N LEU A 341 22.17 -6.31 -17.75
CA LEU A 341 21.73 -7.70 -17.60
C LEU A 341 22.37 -8.40 -16.40
N VAL A 342 23.69 -8.23 -16.22
CA VAL A 342 24.41 -8.81 -15.06
C VAL A 342 23.86 -8.22 -13.75
N HIS A 343 23.63 -6.91 -13.73
CA HIS A 343 23.03 -6.20 -12.61
C HIS A 343 21.63 -6.71 -12.27
N TYR A 344 20.78 -6.90 -13.29
CA TYR A 344 19.44 -7.43 -13.12
C TYR A 344 19.46 -8.85 -12.54
N MET A 345 20.28 -9.74 -13.09
CA MET A 345 20.40 -11.12 -12.62
C MET A 345 20.90 -11.19 -11.17
N TYR A 346 21.84 -10.34 -10.80
CA TYR A 346 22.43 -10.34 -9.45
C TYR A 346 21.43 -9.87 -8.39
N ASN A 347 20.67 -8.81 -8.68
CA ASN A 347 19.74 -8.23 -7.72
C ASN A 347 18.42 -9.00 -7.60
N SER A 348 17.91 -9.53 -8.72
CA SER A 348 16.64 -10.27 -8.72
C SER A 348 16.81 -11.70 -8.21
N GLY A 349 18.00 -12.29 -8.35
CA GLY A 349 18.23 -13.73 -8.16
C GLY A 349 17.47 -14.60 -9.16
N GLU A 350 16.87 -14.00 -10.19
CA GLU A 350 16.03 -14.69 -11.16
C GLU A 350 16.83 -15.26 -12.34
N LYS A 351 16.25 -16.29 -12.98
CA LYS A 351 16.77 -16.85 -14.23
C LYS A 351 16.57 -15.89 -15.39
N MET A 352 17.63 -15.65 -16.14
CA MET A 352 17.57 -14.84 -17.36
C MET A 352 17.11 -15.71 -18.54
N THR A 353 16.15 -15.21 -19.32
CA THR A 353 15.77 -15.80 -20.61
C THR A 353 16.09 -14.83 -21.74
N THR A 354 16.24 -15.34 -22.96
CA THR A 354 16.45 -14.46 -24.12
C THR A 354 15.29 -13.49 -24.32
N ALA A 355 14.05 -13.89 -23.99
CA ALA A 355 12.89 -13.01 -24.06
C ALA A 355 13.00 -11.86 -23.05
N LYS A 356 13.34 -12.17 -21.79
CA LYS A 356 13.52 -11.15 -20.75
C LYS A 356 14.70 -10.22 -21.03
N ALA A 357 15.81 -10.74 -21.55
CA ALA A 357 16.95 -9.91 -21.94
C ALA A 357 16.63 -8.95 -23.11
N ILE A 358 15.79 -9.36 -24.06
CA ILE A 358 15.28 -8.48 -25.12
C ILE A 358 14.37 -7.40 -24.53
N GLU A 359 13.48 -7.76 -23.60
CA GLU A 359 12.58 -6.83 -22.92
C GLU A 359 13.37 -5.76 -22.15
N LEU A 360 14.41 -6.17 -21.40
CA LEU A 360 15.22 -5.27 -20.58
C LEU A 360 16.11 -4.33 -21.39
N THR A 361 16.70 -4.82 -22.49
CA THR A 361 17.68 -4.03 -23.28
C THR A 361 17.04 -3.32 -24.48
N GLY A 362 15.83 -3.71 -24.89
CA GLY A 362 15.20 -3.22 -26.12
C GLY A 362 15.94 -3.60 -27.41
N ARG A 363 16.93 -4.51 -27.34
CA ARG A 363 17.77 -4.89 -28.48
C ARG A 363 17.21 -6.06 -29.27
N SER A 364 17.65 -6.18 -30.52
CA SER A 364 17.26 -7.29 -31.38
C SER A 364 17.70 -8.66 -30.81
N ARG A 365 16.94 -9.71 -31.11
CA ARG A 365 17.25 -11.08 -30.66
C ARG A 365 18.67 -11.54 -31.01
N SER A 366 19.16 -11.18 -32.20
CA SER A 366 20.52 -11.54 -32.64
C SER A 366 21.60 -10.86 -31.81
N PHE A 367 21.36 -9.62 -31.37
CA PHE A 367 22.26 -8.88 -30.48
C PHE A 367 22.29 -9.51 -29.08
N VAL A 368 21.11 -9.76 -28.50
CA VAL A 368 20.97 -10.37 -27.17
C VAL A 368 21.58 -11.77 -27.11
N VAL A 369 21.39 -12.58 -28.15
CA VAL A 369 22.01 -13.92 -28.22
C VAL A 369 23.54 -13.83 -28.24
N LYS A 370 24.12 -12.87 -28.99
CA LYS A 370 25.57 -12.64 -28.98
C LYS A 370 26.07 -12.21 -27.61
N MET A 371 25.34 -11.35 -26.94
CA MET A 371 25.65 -10.85 -25.60
C MET A 371 25.62 -11.98 -24.55
N LEU A 372 24.59 -12.83 -24.55
CA LEU A 372 24.52 -14.00 -23.66
C LEU A 372 25.60 -15.03 -23.97
N HIS A 373 26.01 -15.15 -25.24
CA HIS A 373 27.20 -15.95 -25.59
C HIS A 373 28.48 -15.33 -25.02
N HIS A 374 28.65 -14.02 -25.13
CA HIS A 374 29.80 -13.31 -24.58
C HIS A 374 29.90 -13.49 -23.06
N PHE A 375 28.79 -13.38 -22.32
CA PHE A 375 28.76 -13.66 -20.88
C PHE A 375 29.16 -15.08 -20.50
N ARG A 376 28.78 -16.07 -21.32
CA ARG A 376 29.18 -17.45 -21.10
C ARG A 376 30.68 -17.62 -21.36
N ASP A 377 31.21 -16.96 -22.38
CA ASP A 377 32.64 -16.99 -22.69
C ASP A 377 33.48 -16.31 -21.59
N LEU A 378 32.91 -15.31 -20.89
CA LEU A 378 33.47 -14.66 -19.70
C LEU A 378 33.16 -15.37 -18.37
N GLU A 379 32.51 -16.54 -18.40
CA GLU A 379 32.10 -17.31 -17.21
C GLU A 379 31.23 -16.51 -16.21
N ILE A 380 30.46 -15.52 -16.69
CA ILE A 380 29.54 -14.74 -15.86
C ILE A 380 28.24 -15.51 -15.63
N ILE A 381 27.77 -16.27 -16.62
CA ILE A 381 26.52 -17.02 -16.57
C ILE A 381 26.68 -18.49 -16.97
N THR A 382 25.86 -19.37 -16.39
CA THR A 382 25.70 -20.77 -16.79
C THR A 382 24.41 -20.95 -17.58
N TRP A 383 24.49 -21.62 -18.73
CA TRP A 383 23.34 -21.95 -19.57
C TRP A 383 22.70 -23.28 -19.17
N PHE A 384 21.38 -23.33 -19.13
CA PHE A 384 20.58 -24.52 -18.88
C PHE A 384 19.59 -24.74 -20.03
N GLY A 385 19.69 -25.90 -20.68
CA GLY A 385 18.77 -26.31 -21.74
C GLY A 385 19.11 -27.70 -22.30
N SER A 386 18.14 -28.30 -23.00
CA SER A 386 18.28 -29.63 -23.61
C SER A 386 18.88 -29.60 -25.03
N SER A 387 18.80 -28.45 -25.71
CA SER A 387 19.40 -28.23 -27.04
C SER A 387 19.53 -26.74 -27.35
N LYS A 388 20.29 -26.37 -28.39
CA LYS A 388 20.43 -24.97 -28.85
C LYS A 388 19.11 -24.28 -29.21
N ASN A 389 18.07 -25.07 -29.51
CA ASN A 389 16.73 -24.59 -29.88
C ASN A 389 15.69 -24.84 -28.78
N ASP A 390 16.11 -25.15 -27.56
CA ASP A 390 15.18 -25.34 -26.45
C ASP A 390 14.41 -24.04 -26.17
N ARG A 391 13.07 -24.15 -26.15
CA ARG A 391 12.16 -23.03 -25.87
C ARG A 391 12.19 -22.62 -24.40
N ASN A 392 12.61 -23.51 -23.51
CA ASN A 392 12.66 -23.30 -22.07
C ASN A 392 14.08 -23.02 -21.57
N GLN A 393 15.02 -22.71 -22.47
CA GLN A 393 16.39 -22.39 -22.07
C GLN A 393 16.43 -21.14 -21.19
N TYR A 394 17.32 -21.16 -20.22
CA TYR A 394 17.57 -20.03 -19.32
C TYR A 394 19.04 -19.99 -18.89
N TYR A 395 19.42 -18.87 -18.29
CA TYR A 395 20.77 -18.60 -17.81
C TYR A 395 20.70 -18.19 -16.34
N LEU A 396 21.66 -18.65 -15.54
CA LEU A 396 21.85 -18.23 -14.15
C LEU A 396 23.21 -17.58 -14.02
N LEU A 397 23.37 -16.65 -13.08
CA LEU A 397 24.70 -16.18 -12.71
C LEU A 397 25.50 -17.33 -12.12
N VAL A 398 26.81 -17.33 -12.38
CA VAL A 398 27.72 -18.27 -11.74
C VAL A 398 27.89 -17.83 -10.28
N ASP A 399 27.46 -18.67 -9.33
CA ASP A 399 27.82 -18.52 -7.92
C ASP A 399 29.32 -18.86 -7.78
N LYS A 400 30.14 -17.89 -7.34
CA LYS A 400 31.57 -18.08 -7.03
C LYS A 400 31.83 -17.82 -5.56
#